data_AF-A0A847CI47-F1
#
_entry.id   AF-A0A847CI47-F1
#
_cell.length_a   1.000
_cell.length_b   1.000
_cell.length_c   1.000
_cell.angle_alpha   90.00
_cell.angle_beta   90.00
_cell.angle_gamma   90.00
#
_symmetry.space_group_name_H-M   'P 1'
#
loop_
_entity.id
_entity.type
_entity.pdbx_description
1 polymer ?
#
loop_
_entity_poly.entity_id
_entity_poly.type
_entity_poly.pdbx_seq_one_letter_code
_entity_poly.pdbx_strand_id
1 'polypeptide(L)'
;MIIYRIVMFSRENPIYGRKVFFLNPTLAINKFIVEKLRDLEYESYCIDDYRDAKPILRKSEDAICFINIDDQLSIREWFNFIKSFETDPTLQSIFIGVLSTRARKSDKETFIMNTKLPGGFVVLNGHLEDTLKNLIGILNINGAKGKRKFIRLDCPYRTDINGYVASGSKLYSFRLISISSQGFICVAPLDMAFLFKPKTLLKNVSLTVERINVIFSTVVVNVQLNANACIVIMLMTKGTSAEVKSIIKKYIFKVLDSQYKAFYTSAMKDMEDYSRLKTSEVFDFDTESKEGDKKAKENGDVSAEDSKNIKKDDSGVETIEEEKQPSVVEKVDEEKKDQVEGSEIKETETDKDSDDKQSSSEKNDASTEKNKKNEKVAENSSSNDNEKLPENDKKSS
;
A
#
# COMPACT_ATOMS: atom_id res chain seq x y z
N MET A 1 26.29 -18.89 29.30
CA MET A 1 27.04 -18.09 28.33
C MET A 1 26.03 -17.39 27.42
N ILE A 2 25.62 -16.18 27.78
CA ILE A 2 24.59 -15.42 27.09
C ILE A 2 25.29 -14.67 25.96
N ILE A 3 25.09 -15.12 24.73
CA ILE A 3 25.57 -14.41 23.54
C ILE A 3 24.69 -13.17 23.42
N TYR A 4 25.23 -12.01 23.79
CA TYR A 4 24.68 -10.72 23.40
C TYR A 4 24.70 -10.69 21.87
N ARG A 5 23.54 -10.94 21.27
CA ARG A 5 23.29 -10.57 19.87
C ARG A 5 23.27 -9.05 19.87
N ILE A 6 24.44 -8.45 19.67
CA ILE A 6 24.54 -7.05 19.26
C ILE A 6 23.67 -6.98 18.00
N VAL A 7 22.48 -6.42 18.14
CA VAL A 7 21.63 -6.06 17.01
C VAL A 7 22.39 -4.94 16.31
N MET A 8 23.30 -5.32 15.43
CA MET A 8 23.79 -4.45 14.38
C MET A 8 22.54 -4.05 13.60
N PHE A 9 22.13 -2.80 13.79
CA PHE A 9 21.07 -2.17 13.03
C PHE A 9 21.44 -2.28 11.55
N SER A 10 20.91 -3.28 10.86
CA SER A 10 21.03 -3.30 9.42
C SER A 10 20.10 -2.22 8.90
N ARG A 11 20.68 -1.04 8.59
CA ARG A 11 20.03 -0.04 7.74
C ARG A 11 19.83 -0.54 6.32
N GLU A 12 20.23 -1.78 6.00
CA GLU A 12 19.97 -2.37 4.71
C GLU A 12 18.47 -2.57 4.51
N ASN A 13 18.04 -2.34 3.28
CA ASN A 13 16.65 -2.44 2.91
C ASN A 13 16.20 -3.91 2.98
N PRO A 14 15.27 -4.28 3.87
CA PRO A 14 14.86 -5.67 4.00
C PRO A 14 14.27 -6.19 2.69
N ILE A 15 14.53 -7.47 2.39
CA ILE A 15 14.06 -8.10 1.14
C ILE A 15 12.53 -7.99 0.99
N TYR A 16 11.80 -8.04 2.10
CA TYR A 16 10.35 -8.02 2.18
C TYR A 16 9.75 -6.62 2.42
N GLY A 17 10.57 -5.58 2.58
CA GLY A 17 10.10 -4.26 2.99
C GLY A 17 9.81 -4.18 4.50
N ARG A 18 9.26 -3.04 4.92
CA ARG A 18 8.91 -2.72 6.30
C ARG A 18 7.43 -2.39 6.39
N LYS A 19 6.80 -2.81 7.47
CA LYS A 19 5.42 -2.43 7.78
C LYS A 19 5.36 -0.96 8.16
N VAL A 20 4.30 -0.28 7.74
CA VAL A 20 4.07 1.13 8.03
C VAL A 20 2.85 1.26 8.93
N PHE A 21 3.04 1.77 10.13
CA PHE A 21 1.96 2.01 11.08
C PHE A 21 1.67 3.50 11.18
N PHE A 22 0.40 3.83 11.26
CA PHE A 22 -0.08 5.16 11.63
C PHE A 22 -0.77 5.02 12.98
N LEU A 23 -0.21 5.62 14.02
CA LEU A 23 -0.78 5.65 15.35
C LEU A 23 -1.66 6.89 15.52
N ASN A 24 -2.90 6.64 15.97
CA ASN A 24 -3.95 7.63 16.17
C ASN A 24 -4.19 8.54 14.94
N PRO A 25 -4.29 8.01 13.71
CA PRO A 25 -4.44 8.85 12.53
C PRO A 25 -5.79 9.56 12.55
N THR A 26 -5.79 10.84 12.17
CA THR A 26 -7.06 11.54 11.89
C THR A 26 -7.78 10.89 10.71
N LEU A 27 -9.09 11.11 10.60
CA LEU A 27 -9.89 10.61 9.48
C LEU A 27 -9.29 11.04 8.12
N ALA A 28 -8.78 12.27 8.04
CA ALA A 28 -8.14 12.81 6.85
C ALA A 28 -6.85 12.04 6.48
N ILE A 29 -5.99 11.75 7.46
CA ILE A 29 -4.78 10.94 7.24
C ILE A 29 -5.17 9.54 6.77
N ASN A 30 -6.15 8.92 7.44
CA ASN A 30 -6.59 7.57 7.08
C ASN A 30 -7.15 7.52 5.64
N LYS A 31 -8.10 8.40 5.31
CA LYS A 31 -8.78 8.42 4.00
C LYS A 31 -7.90 8.89 2.85
N PHE A 32 -7.01 9.84 3.08
CA PHE A 32 -6.22 10.40 2.00
C PHE A 32 -4.83 9.76 1.92
N ILE A 33 -4.11 9.68 3.03
CA ILE A 33 -2.71 9.24 3.03
C ILE A 33 -2.63 7.72 3.05
N VAL A 34 -3.28 7.07 4.02
CA VAL A 34 -3.18 5.61 4.18
C VAL A 34 -3.77 4.89 2.97
N GLU A 35 -4.98 5.27 2.51
CA GLU A 35 -5.57 4.66 1.31
C GLU A 35 -4.68 4.84 0.06
N LYS A 36 -4.04 6.01 -0.14
CA LYS A 36 -3.10 6.22 -1.25
C LYS A 36 -1.81 5.41 -1.12
N LEU A 37 -1.27 5.27 0.08
CA LEU A 37 -0.12 4.40 0.32
C LEU A 37 -0.46 2.93 0.03
N ARG A 38 -1.66 2.48 0.39
CA ARG A 38 -2.15 1.15 0.03
C ARG A 38 -2.29 0.98 -1.48
N ASP A 39 -2.82 1.97 -2.18
CA ASP A 39 -2.87 1.99 -3.65
C ASP A 39 -1.48 1.88 -4.27
N LEU A 40 -0.48 2.50 -3.63
CA LEU A 40 0.91 2.39 -4.02
C LEU A 40 1.59 1.10 -3.56
N GLU A 41 0.90 0.14 -2.95
CA GLU A 41 1.46 -1.14 -2.46
C GLU A 41 2.45 -0.97 -1.29
N TYR A 42 2.23 0.01 -0.41
CA TYR A 42 2.86 0.04 0.92
C TYR A 42 1.99 -0.74 1.92
N GLU A 43 2.62 -1.67 2.65
CA GLU A 43 1.96 -2.46 3.70
C GLU A 43 1.70 -1.57 4.92
N SER A 44 0.55 -0.89 4.90
CA SER A 44 0.21 0.20 5.83
C SER A 44 -1.03 -0.10 6.68
N TYR A 45 -0.92 0.18 7.98
CA TYR A 45 -1.90 -0.14 9.02
C TYR A 45 -2.18 1.07 9.91
N CYS A 46 -3.39 1.11 10.48
CA CYS A 46 -3.78 2.10 11.49
C CYS A 46 -3.85 1.42 12.86
N ILE A 47 -3.37 2.11 13.89
CA ILE A 47 -3.53 1.76 15.29
C ILE A 47 -4.30 2.91 15.92
N ASP A 48 -5.50 2.63 16.43
CA ASP A 48 -6.37 3.70 16.92
C ASP A 48 -5.97 4.16 18.33
N ASP A 49 -5.63 3.24 19.25
CA ASP A 49 -5.30 3.53 20.66
C ASP A 49 -3.78 3.42 20.92
N TYR A 50 -3.18 4.44 21.56
CA TYR A 50 -1.76 4.43 21.93
C TYR A 50 -1.36 3.23 22.79
N ARG A 51 -2.29 2.69 23.57
CA ARG A 51 -2.03 1.53 24.43
C ARG A 51 -1.80 0.24 23.64
N ASP A 52 -2.29 0.17 22.41
CA ASP A 52 -2.11 -1.00 21.55
C ASP A 52 -0.78 -0.93 20.76
N ALA A 53 -0.17 0.25 20.68
CA ALA A 53 0.98 0.52 19.83
C ALA A 53 2.23 -0.31 20.21
N LYS A 54 2.70 -0.23 21.46
CA LYS A 54 3.90 -0.98 21.88
C LYS A 54 3.73 -2.50 21.69
N PRO A 55 2.65 -3.15 22.17
CA PRO A 55 2.44 -4.58 21.93
C PRO A 55 2.52 -4.99 20.45
N ILE A 56 1.92 -4.18 19.55
CA ILE A 56 1.96 -4.40 18.10
C ILE A 56 3.39 -4.27 17.56
N LEU A 57 4.08 -3.20 17.93
CA LEU A 57 5.38 -2.86 17.38
C LEU A 57 6.48 -3.83 17.83
N ARG A 58 6.41 -4.40 19.04
CA ARG A 58 7.33 -5.47 19.49
C ARG A 58 7.32 -6.71 18.61
N LYS A 59 6.26 -6.92 17.83
CA LYS A 59 6.08 -8.07 16.93
C LYS A 59 6.36 -7.72 15.48
N SER A 60 6.67 -6.46 15.21
CA SER A 60 6.96 -5.92 13.90
C SER A 60 8.35 -5.31 13.93
N GLU A 61 9.35 -6.19 13.95
CA GLU A 61 10.77 -5.78 13.84
C GLU A 61 10.92 -4.80 12.67
N ASP A 62 11.76 -3.78 12.87
CA ASP A 62 12.14 -2.86 11.80
C ASP A 62 10.98 -2.06 11.17
N ALA A 63 9.79 -2.03 11.78
CA ALA A 63 8.65 -1.28 11.25
C ALA A 63 8.85 0.24 11.33
N ILE A 64 8.12 0.97 10.48
CA ILE A 64 8.04 2.43 10.49
C ILE A 64 6.72 2.80 11.15
N CYS A 65 6.73 3.69 12.15
CA CYS A 65 5.53 4.13 12.87
C CYS A 65 5.46 5.65 12.87
N PHE A 66 4.42 6.20 12.23
CA PHE A 66 4.08 7.61 12.30
C PHE A 66 3.05 7.84 13.41
N ILE A 67 3.39 8.68 14.39
CA ILE A 67 2.58 8.94 15.57
C ILE A 67 1.93 10.31 15.45
N ASN A 68 0.61 10.35 15.43
CA ASN A 68 -0.12 11.60 15.57
C ASN A 68 -0.20 12.00 17.05
N ILE A 69 0.44 13.11 17.39
CA ILE A 69 0.54 13.61 18.78
C ILE A 69 -0.52 14.65 19.14
N ASP A 70 -1.48 14.92 18.25
CA ASP A 70 -2.50 15.96 18.46
C ASP A 70 -3.67 15.51 19.36
N ASP A 71 -3.72 14.24 19.74
CA ASP A 71 -4.86 13.64 20.46
C ASP A 71 -4.43 12.49 21.40
N GLN A 72 -5.34 12.06 22.29
CA GLN A 72 -5.22 11.04 23.36
C GLN A 72 -4.31 11.36 24.55
N LEU A 73 -3.14 11.94 24.31
CA LEU A 73 -2.17 12.29 25.35
C LEU A 73 -1.76 13.77 25.20
N SER A 74 -1.29 14.36 26.31
CA SER A 74 -0.62 15.65 26.26
C SER A 74 0.72 15.55 25.52
N ILE A 75 1.24 16.69 25.05
CA ILE A 75 2.54 16.75 24.34
C ILE A 75 3.69 16.11 25.14
N ARG A 76 3.69 16.33 26.46
CA ARG A 76 4.69 15.79 27.38
C ARG A 76 4.54 14.28 27.57
N GLU A 77 3.31 13.79 27.66
CA GLU A 77 3.04 12.35 27.74
C GLU A 77 3.43 11.65 26.44
N TRP A 78 3.17 12.26 25.28
CA TRP A 78 3.65 11.75 23.99
C TRP A 78 5.17 11.72 23.90
N PHE A 79 5.84 12.75 24.41
CA PHE A 79 7.30 12.76 24.50
C PHE A 79 7.82 11.58 25.34
N ASN A 80 7.24 11.36 26.52
CA ASN A 80 7.59 10.24 27.40
C ASN A 80 7.28 8.89 26.73
N PHE A 81 6.16 8.79 26.03
CA PHE A 81 5.78 7.61 25.25
C PHE A 81 6.84 7.28 24.21
N ILE A 82 7.26 8.24 23.39
CA ILE A 82 8.30 8.02 22.38
C ILE A 82 9.64 7.70 23.04
N LYS A 83 10.03 8.44 24.08
CA LYS A 83 11.30 8.23 24.78
C LYS A 83 11.41 6.82 25.37
N SER A 84 10.29 6.25 25.83
CA SER A 84 10.28 4.90 26.39
C SER A 84 10.67 3.80 25.38
N PHE A 85 10.58 4.04 24.07
CA PHE A 85 11.05 3.10 23.04
C PHE A 85 12.57 2.90 23.11
N GLU A 86 13.31 3.91 23.61
CA GLU A 86 14.76 3.81 23.77
C GLU A 86 15.13 2.87 24.92
N THR A 87 14.22 2.63 25.87
CA THR A 87 14.46 1.74 27.02
C THR A 87 14.08 0.29 26.75
N ASP A 88 13.29 0.03 25.70
CA ASP A 88 12.83 -1.31 25.32
C ASP A 88 13.64 -1.82 24.11
N PRO A 89 14.53 -2.82 24.28
CA PRO A 89 15.38 -3.33 23.20
C PRO A 89 14.62 -3.79 21.95
N THR A 90 13.37 -4.25 22.10
CA THR A 90 12.54 -4.72 20.98
C THR A 90 11.90 -3.59 20.20
N LEU A 91 11.79 -2.40 20.80
CA LEU A 91 11.22 -1.22 20.18
C LEU A 91 12.28 -0.28 19.60
N GLN A 92 13.55 -0.44 19.97
CA GLN A 92 14.64 0.37 19.43
C GLN A 92 14.82 0.25 17.92
N SER A 93 14.40 -0.86 17.29
CA SER A 93 14.43 -1.04 15.83
C SER A 93 13.32 -0.28 15.09
N ILE A 94 12.34 0.28 15.80
CA ILE A 94 11.19 0.93 15.19
C ILE A 94 11.58 2.32 14.71
N PHE A 95 11.25 2.62 13.46
CA PHE A 95 11.51 3.91 12.85
C PHE A 95 10.35 4.86 13.18
N ILE A 96 10.54 5.70 14.18
CA ILE A 96 9.50 6.61 14.65
C ILE A 96 9.52 7.91 13.83
N GLY A 97 8.36 8.33 13.35
CA GLY A 97 8.09 9.68 12.86
C GLY A 97 6.94 10.30 13.64
N VAL A 98 6.94 11.62 13.80
CA VAL A 98 5.89 12.36 14.49
C VAL A 98 5.08 13.17 13.49
N LEU A 99 3.75 13.15 13.62
CA LEU A 99 2.81 13.94 12.84
C LEU A 99 2.06 14.89 13.77
N SER A 100 1.93 16.16 13.36
CA SER A 100 1.13 17.13 14.11
C SER A 100 0.65 18.27 13.24
N THR A 101 -0.59 18.71 13.45
CA THR A 101 -1.17 19.96 12.92
C THR A 101 -1.00 21.13 13.89
N ARG A 102 -0.74 20.87 15.18
CA ARG A 102 -0.83 21.87 16.27
C ARG A 102 0.49 22.14 17.00
N ALA A 103 1.52 21.34 16.78
CA ALA A 103 2.78 21.46 17.49
C ALA A 103 3.46 22.81 17.20
N ARG A 104 3.93 23.48 18.26
CA ARG A 104 4.73 24.69 18.14
C ARG A 104 6.14 24.34 17.68
N LYS A 105 6.88 25.37 17.27
CA LYS A 105 8.28 25.23 16.88
C LYS A 105 9.13 24.70 18.04
N SER A 106 8.90 25.19 19.26
CA SER A 106 9.53 24.73 20.50
C SER A 106 9.26 23.25 20.80
N ASP A 107 8.02 22.78 20.61
CA ASP A 107 7.67 21.37 20.75
C ASP A 107 8.47 20.52 19.75
N LYS A 108 8.47 20.90 18.47
CA LYS A 108 9.23 20.22 17.40
C LYS A 108 10.72 20.12 17.72
N GLU A 109 11.35 21.23 18.14
CA GLU A 109 12.77 21.25 18.51
C GLU A 109 13.04 20.31 19.68
N THR A 110 12.18 20.30 20.69
CA THR A 110 12.30 19.41 21.85
C THR A 110 12.28 17.94 21.44
N PHE A 111 11.34 17.53 20.57
CA PHE A 111 11.29 16.17 20.06
C PHE A 111 12.54 15.81 19.25
N ILE A 112 12.95 16.67 18.31
CA ILE A 112 14.10 16.39 17.43
C ILE A 112 15.41 16.29 18.23
N MET A 113 15.63 17.17 19.21
CA MET A 113 16.89 17.20 19.96
C MET A 113 17.00 16.10 21.01
N ASN A 114 15.87 15.65 21.59
CA ASN A 114 15.89 14.79 22.78
C ASN A 114 15.34 13.38 22.54
N THR A 115 14.86 13.06 21.34
CA THR A 115 14.36 11.71 20.99
C THR A 115 14.90 11.21 19.65
N LYS A 116 14.93 9.89 19.46
CA LYS A 116 15.29 9.27 18.19
C LYS A 116 14.11 9.21 17.22
N LEU A 117 14.04 10.16 16.29
CA LEU A 117 13.00 10.24 15.26
C LEU A 117 13.56 10.05 13.84
N PRO A 118 13.93 8.82 13.42
CA PRO A 118 14.44 8.59 12.07
C PRO A 118 13.39 8.85 10.97
N GLY A 119 12.09 8.78 11.29
CA GLY A 119 10.99 9.19 10.43
C GLY A 119 10.74 10.71 10.43
N GLY A 120 11.48 11.46 11.24
CA GLY A 120 11.40 12.91 11.35
C GLY A 120 10.17 13.44 12.07
N PHE A 121 10.02 14.76 12.06
CA PHE A 121 8.85 15.47 12.58
C PHE A 121 8.16 16.19 11.42
N VAL A 122 6.95 15.74 11.07
CA VAL A 122 6.17 16.23 9.93
C VAL A 122 5.04 17.11 10.44
N VAL A 123 5.11 18.39 10.09
CA VAL A 123 4.03 19.34 10.36
C VAL A 123 3.00 19.23 9.24
N LEU A 124 1.75 18.96 9.62
CA LEU A 124 0.62 18.81 8.72
C LEU A 124 0.05 20.19 8.40
N ASN A 125 0.34 20.70 7.20
CA ASN A 125 0.06 22.07 6.77
C ASN A 125 -1.27 22.24 6.01
N GLY A 126 -2.25 21.33 6.21
CA GLY A 126 -3.52 21.32 5.48
C GLY A 126 -3.43 20.83 4.01
N HIS A 127 -2.25 20.87 3.40
CA HIS A 127 -1.99 20.33 2.07
C HIS A 127 -1.57 18.85 2.15
N LEU A 128 -2.58 17.96 2.15
CA LEU A 128 -2.36 16.52 2.32
C LEU A 128 -1.52 15.89 1.20
N GLU A 129 -1.54 16.45 0.00
CA GLU A 129 -0.72 16.02 -1.14
C GLU A 129 0.78 16.19 -0.87
N ASP A 130 1.18 17.32 -0.29
CA ASP A 130 2.58 17.58 0.01
C ASP A 130 3.05 16.75 1.21
N THR A 131 2.16 16.57 2.19
CA THR A 131 2.37 15.61 3.28
C THR A 131 2.59 14.20 2.72
N LEU A 132 1.74 13.75 1.78
CA LEU A 132 1.87 12.44 1.14
C LEU A 132 3.19 12.30 0.39
N LYS A 133 3.61 13.30 -0.39
CA LYS A 133 4.90 13.30 -1.10
C LYS A 133 6.07 13.18 -0.11
N ASN A 134 6.03 13.95 0.99
CA ASN A 134 7.06 13.91 2.03
C ASN A 134 7.13 12.53 2.68
N LEU A 135 5.98 11.97 3.09
CA LEU A 135 5.92 10.62 3.67
C LEU A 135 6.42 9.56 2.69
N ILE A 136 6.08 9.63 1.41
CA ILE A 136 6.62 8.73 0.39
C ILE A 136 8.15 8.85 0.30
N GLY A 137 8.70 10.06 0.37
CA GLY A 137 10.15 10.29 0.42
C GLY A 137 10.80 9.60 1.61
N ILE A 138 10.25 9.81 2.81
CA ILE A 138 10.71 9.16 4.05
C ILE A 138 10.62 7.64 3.94
N LEU A 139 9.50 7.11 3.47
CA LEU A 139 9.28 5.66 3.31
C LEU A 139 10.25 5.03 2.30
N ASN A 140 10.55 5.71 1.20
CA ASN A 140 11.50 5.24 0.20
C ASN A 140 12.93 5.18 0.74
N ILE A 141 13.38 6.26 1.41
CA ILE A 141 14.71 6.32 2.02
C ILE A 141 14.89 5.21 3.05
N ASN A 142 13.84 4.88 3.80
CA ASN A 142 13.86 3.84 4.82
C ASN A 142 13.50 2.44 4.29
N GLY A 143 13.33 2.27 2.98
CA GLY A 143 13.14 0.94 2.38
C GLY A 143 11.79 0.29 2.68
N ALA A 144 10.72 1.06 2.85
CA ALA A 144 9.41 0.53 3.25
C ALA A 144 8.85 -0.55 2.30
N LYS A 145 9.14 -0.48 1.00
CA LYS A 145 8.71 -1.51 0.03
C LYS A 145 9.67 -2.70 -0.11
N GLY A 146 10.91 -2.57 0.31
CA GLY A 146 11.92 -3.59 0.02
C GLY A 146 12.17 -3.77 -1.47
N LYS A 147 12.55 -4.99 -1.86
CA LYS A 147 12.76 -5.37 -3.26
C LYS A 147 11.47 -5.72 -4.00
N ARG A 148 10.39 -6.02 -3.26
CA ARG A 148 9.10 -6.38 -3.86
C ARG A 148 8.31 -5.13 -4.17
N LYS A 149 7.67 -5.13 -5.35
CA LYS A 149 6.83 -4.01 -5.80
C LYS A 149 5.36 -4.15 -5.41
N PHE A 150 4.95 -5.33 -4.94
CA PHE A 150 3.55 -5.69 -4.70
C PHE A 150 3.44 -6.48 -3.40
N ILE A 151 2.42 -6.17 -2.62
CA ILE A 151 2.10 -6.89 -1.39
C ILE A 151 1.56 -8.27 -1.75
N ARG A 152 1.87 -9.24 -0.90
CA ARG A 152 1.41 -10.62 -1.04
C ARG A 152 0.60 -11.03 0.18
N LEU A 153 -0.51 -11.68 -0.08
CA LEU A 153 -1.28 -12.39 0.94
C LEU A 153 -1.01 -13.89 0.81
N ASP A 154 -0.61 -14.50 1.90
CA ASP A 154 -0.58 -15.96 2.01
C ASP A 154 -2.01 -16.49 2.19
N CYS A 155 -2.37 -17.46 1.37
CA CYS A 155 -3.69 -18.06 1.31
C CYS A 155 -3.76 -19.56 1.70
N PRO A 156 -2.80 -20.15 2.44
CA PRO A 156 -2.92 -21.56 2.78
C PRO A 156 -4.17 -21.75 3.66
N TYR A 157 -5.07 -22.63 3.21
CA TYR A 157 -6.32 -22.99 3.91
C TYR A 157 -7.45 -21.94 3.91
N ARG A 158 -7.34 -20.87 3.10
CA ARG A 158 -8.45 -19.91 2.98
C ARG A 158 -9.58 -20.47 2.10
N THR A 159 -10.82 -20.30 2.54
CA THR A 159 -12.04 -20.77 1.85
C THR A 159 -12.80 -19.64 1.15
N ASP A 160 -12.48 -18.39 1.47
CA ASP A 160 -13.07 -17.18 0.90
C ASP A 160 -12.39 -16.71 -0.39
N ILE A 161 -11.41 -17.47 -0.89
CA ILE A 161 -10.82 -17.29 -2.20
C ILE A 161 -10.66 -18.64 -2.91
N ASN A 162 -11.24 -18.74 -4.11
CA ASN A 162 -11.21 -19.96 -4.92
C ASN A 162 -10.78 -19.63 -6.34
N GLY A 163 -9.98 -20.50 -6.95
CA GLY A 163 -9.45 -20.29 -8.29
C GLY A 163 -9.88 -21.38 -9.27
N TYR A 164 -10.16 -20.97 -10.50
CA TYR A 164 -10.54 -21.89 -11.57
C TYR A 164 -9.89 -21.51 -12.90
N VAL A 165 -9.62 -22.52 -13.73
CA VAL A 165 -9.20 -22.34 -15.12
C VAL A 165 -10.15 -23.10 -16.04
N ALA A 166 -10.68 -22.42 -17.05
CA ALA A 166 -11.50 -23.04 -18.08
C ALA A 166 -10.61 -23.58 -19.22
N SER A 167 -10.79 -24.85 -19.59
CA SER A 167 -10.12 -25.45 -20.74
C SER A 167 -11.06 -26.43 -21.44
N GLY A 168 -11.40 -26.11 -22.70
CA GLY A 168 -12.48 -26.78 -23.43
C GLY A 168 -13.83 -26.58 -22.74
N SER A 169 -14.56 -27.68 -22.53
CA SER A 169 -15.85 -27.69 -21.80
C SER A 169 -15.71 -27.94 -20.29
N LYS A 170 -14.47 -28.04 -19.78
CA LYS A 170 -14.19 -28.37 -18.38
C LYS A 170 -13.69 -27.15 -17.62
N LEU A 171 -14.15 -27.03 -16.38
CA LEU A 171 -13.66 -26.07 -15.40
C LEU A 171 -12.81 -26.81 -14.37
N TYR A 172 -11.58 -26.38 -14.19
CA TYR A 172 -10.64 -27.02 -13.28
C TYR A 172 -10.34 -26.12 -12.10
N SER A 173 -10.57 -26.62 -10.88
CA SER A 173 -10.33 -25.87 -9.64
C SER A 173 -8.89 -26.00 -9.16
N PHE A 174 -8.33 -24.92 -8.62
CA PHE A 174 -7.05 -24.91 -7.93
C PHE A 174 -7.15 -24.11 -6.63
N ARG A 175 -6.26 -24.39 -5.68
CA ARG A 175 -6.18 -23.62 -4.42
C ARG A 175 -5.01 -22.67 -4.46
N LEU A 176 -5.20 -21.45 -3.97
CA LEU A 176 -4.13 -20.47 -3.91
C LEU A 176 -3.22 -20.74 -2.72
N ILE A 177 -1.91 -20.63 -2.93
CA ILE A 177 -0.89 -20.59 -1.89
C ILE A 177 -0.63 -19.15 -1.49
N SER A 178 -0.49 -18.24 -2.45
CA SER A 178 -0.35 -16.81 -2.21
C SER A 178 -0.85 -15.99 -3.40
N ILE A 179 -1.23 -14.73 -3.17
CA ILE A 179 -1.75 -13.81 -4.20
C ILE A 179 -1.18 -12.39 -4.04
N SER A 180 -0.95 -11.71 -5.16
CA SER A 180 -0.74 -10.27 -5.27
C SER A 180 -1.61 -9.67 -6.37
N SER A 181 -1.59 -8.35 -6.51
CA SER A 181 -2.23 -7.62 -7.61
C SER A 181 -1.65 -7.93 -9.01
N GLN A 182 -0.59 -8.74 -9.11
CA GLN A 182 0.08 -9.07 -10.37
C GLN A 182 0.13 -10.56 -10.68
N GLY A 183 -0.28 -11.43 -9.76
CA GLY A 183 -0.16 -12.86 -9.94
C GLY A 183 -0.34 -13.61 -8.65
N PHE A 184 -0.22 -14.92 -8.73
CA PHE A 184 -0.43 -15.81 -7.59
C PHE A 184 0.34 -17.11 -7.78
N ILE A 185 0.51 -17.81 -6.68
CA ILE A 185 1.01 -19.18 -6.64
C ILE A 185 -0.18 -20.05 -6.27
N CYS A 186 -0.38 -21.15 -6.97
CA CYS A 186 -1.43 -22.11 -6.66
C CYS A 186 -0.91 -23.54 -6.61
N VAL A 187 -1.73 -24.40 -6.00
CA VAL A 187 -1.60 -25.85 -6.04
C VAL A 187 -2.80 -26.42 -6.78
N ALA A 188 -2.52 -27.27 -7.76
CA ALA A 188 -3.52 -28.01 -8.51
C ALA A 188 -3.23 -29.52 -8.44
N PRO A 189 -4.28 -30.36 -8.51
CA PRO A 189 -4.15 -31.80 -8.72
C PRO A 189 -3.20 -32.18 -9.87
N LEU A 190 -2.53 -33.34 -9.75
CA LEU A 190 -1.52 -33.77 -10.73
C LEU A 190 -2.14 -34.08 -12.11
N ASP A 191 -3.39 -34.53 -12.15
CA ASP A 191 -4.14 -34.76 -13.39
C ASP A 191 -4.39 -33.46 -14.18
N MET A 192 -4.22 -32.29 -13.58
CA MET A 192 -4.27 -30.98 -14.25
C MET A 192 -2.91 -30.52 -14.79
N ALA A 193 -1.81 -31.24 -14.53
CA ALA A 193 -0.46 -30.79 -14.88
C ALA A 193 -0.30 -30.49 -16.39
N PHE A 194 -1.05 -31.18 -17.25
CA PHE A 194 -1.04 -30.96 -18.71
C PHE A 194 -1.48 -29.54 -19.12
N LEU A 195 -2.27 -28.85 -18.28
CA LEU A 195 -2.73 -27.48 -18.51
C LEU A 195 -1.61 -26.46 -18.26
N PHE A 196 -0.66 -26.79 -17.39
CA PHE A 196 0.35 -25.86 -16.91
C PHE A 196 1.68 -26.15 -17.58
N LYS A 197 1.99 -25.41 -18.64
CA LYS A 197 3.32 -25.40 -19.26
C LYS A 197 3.93 -24.01 -19.13
N PRO A 198 5.20 -23.87 -18.72
CA PRO A 198 5.87 -22.57 -18.66
C PRO A 198 5.71 -21.79 -19.98
N LYS A 199 5.56 -20.47 -19.87
CA LYS A 199 5.30 -19.52 -20.96
C LYS A 199 3.93 -19.67 -21.64
N THR A 200 3.05 -20.53 -21.15
CA THR A 200 1.70 -20.68 -21.71
C THR A 200 0.76 -19.58 -21.22
N LEU A 201 -0.01 -19.02 -22.15
CA LEU A 201 -1.10 -18.11 -21.86
C LEU A 201 -2.37 -18.91 -21.52
N LEU A 202 -2.80 -18.82 -20.27
CA LEU A 202 -4.10 -19.33 -19.83
C LEU A 202 -5.12 -18.20 -19.90
N LYS A 203 -6.05 -18.33 -20.84
CA LYS A 203 -7.22 -17.44 -20.97
C LYS A 203 -8.31 -17.91 -20.00
N ASN A 204 -9.19 -17.00 -19.60
CA ASN A 204 -10.36 -17.30 -18.77
C ASN A 204 -10.00 -17.97 -17.42
N VAL A 205 -8.92 -17.50 -16.79
CA VAL A 205 -8.66 -17.83 -15.39
C VAL A 205 -9.60 -16.97 -14.55
N SER A 206 -10.31 -17.61 -13.62
CA SER A 206 -11.23 -16.92 -12.72
C SER A 206 -10.77 -17.06 -11.27
N LEU A 207 -10.89 -15.96 -10.52
CA LEU A 207 -10.79 -15.97 -9.07
C LEU A 207 -12.14 -15.53 -8.51
N THR A 208 -12.69 -16.35 -7.64
CA THR A 208 -13.82 -15.95 -6.80
C THR A 208 -13.25 -15.46 -5.48
N VAL A 209 -13.32 -14.16 -5.26
CA VAL A 209 -12.86 -13.47 -4.06
C VAL A 209 -14.09 -13.04 -3.29
N GLU A 210 -14.34 -13.68 -2.14
CA GLU A 210 -15.58 -13.58 -1.38
C GLU A 210 -16.81 -13.92 -2.25
N ARG A 211 -17.56 -12.91 -2.70
CA ARG A 211 -18.74 -13.07 -3.56
C ARG A 211 -18.53 -12.51 -4.97
N ILE A 212 -17.32 -12.03 -5.26
CA ILE A 212 -16.99 -11.36 -6.52
C ILE A 212 -16.16 -12.33 -7.37
N ASN A 213 -16.64 -12.65 -8.57
CA ASN A 213 -15.87 -13.40 -9.55
C ASN A 213 -15.16 -12.43 -10.49
N VAL A 214 -13.84 -12.56 -10.60
CA VAL A 214 -13.03 -11.81 -11.56
C VAL A 214 -12.41 -12.77 -12.56
N ILE A 215 -12.48 -12.44 -13.84
CA ILE A 215 -11.95 -13.25 -14.94
C ILE A 215 -10.84 -12.46 -15.64
N PHE A 216 -9.69 -13.09 -15.86
CA PHE A 216 -8.55 -12.48 -16.50
C PHE A 216 -7.66 -13.54 -17.16
N SER A 217 -6.65 -13.07 -17.90
CA SER A 217 -5.66 -13.96 -18.51
C SER A 217 -4.38 -13.99 -17.68
N THR A 218 -3.72 -15.14 -17.65
CA THR A 218 -2.44 -15.33 -16.94
C THR A 218 -1.41 -16.01 -17.82
N VAL A 219 -0.14 -15.79 -17.51
CA VAL A 219 0.99 -16.53 -18.08
C VAL A 219 1.57 -17.43 -16.99
N VAL A 220 1.72 -18.71 -17.32
CA VAL A 220 2.42 -19.66 -16.46
C VAL A 220 3.90 -19.35 -16.49
N VAL A 221 4.48 -18.97 -15.36
CA VAL A 221 5.92 -18.65 -15.25
C VAL A 221 6.72 -19.91 -14.96
N ASN A 222 6.26 -20.70 -13.99
CA ASN A 222 6.95 -21.89 -13.53
C ASN A 222 5.95 -22.93 -13.03
N VAL A 223 6.33 -24.19 -13.15
CA VAL A 223 5.57 -25.36 -12.70
C VAL A 223 6.53 -26.29 -11.99
N GLN A 224 6.22 -26.62 -10.75
CA GLN A 224 6.92 -27.61 -9.97
C GLN A 224 6.00 -28.80 -9.72
N LEU A 225 6.43 -29.97 -10.15
CA LEU A 225 5.69 -31.22 -9.94
C LEU A 225 6.19 -31.89 -8.67
N ASN A 226 5.24 -32.30 -7.83
CA ASN A 226 5.46 -33.15 -6.66
C ASN A 226 4.67 -34.45 -6.84
N ALA A 227 4.87 -35.43 -5.96
CA ALA A 227 4.23 -36.75 -6.07
C ALA A 227 2.69 -36.70 -6.22
N ASN A 228 2.02 -35.73 -5.59
CA ASN A 228 0.55 -35.68 -5.52
C ASN A 228 -0.07 -34.39 -6.11
N ALA A 229 0.75 -33.42 -6.52
CA ALA A 229 0.24 -32.10 -6.93
C ALA A 229 1.24 -31.36 -7.82
N CYS A 230 0.74 -30.37 -8.56
CA CYS A 230 1.56 -29.39 -9.25
C CYS A 230 1.42 -28.02 -8.58
N ILE A 231 2.57 -27.40 -8.27
CA ILE A 231 2.67 -26.01 -7.79
C ILE A 231 2.94 -25.14 -9.01
N VAL A 232 2.10 -24.13 -9.22
CA VAL A 232 2.14 -23.29 -10.42
C VAL A 232 2.30 -21.83 -10.01
N ILE A 233 3.24 -21.14 -10.64
CA ILE A 233 3.40 -19.69 -10.53
C ILE A 233 2.76 -19.04 -11.76
N MET A 234 1.75 -18.22 -11.54
CA MET A 234 1.02 -17.51 -12.60
C MET A 234 1.13 -16.00 -12.42
N LEU A 235 1.39 -15.30 -13.53
CA LEU A 235 1.35 -13.83 -13.59
C LEU A 235 0.18 -13.36 -14.43
N MET A 236 -0.52 -12.35 -13.95
CA MET A 236 -1.57 -11.66 -14.71
C MET A 236 -0.97 -10.97 -15.93
N THR A 237 -1.67 -11.00 -17.06
CA THR A 237 -1.20 -10.29 -18.25
C THR A 237 -1.30 -8.77 -18.05
N LYS A 238 -0.50 -8.01 -18.81
CA LYS A 238 -0.54 -6.53 -18.80
C LYS A 238 -1.93 -5.98 -19.14
N GLY A 239 -2.73 -6.72 -19.91
CA GLY A 239 -4.11 -6.35 -20.27
C GLY A 239 -5.15 -6.56 -19.15
N THR A 240 -4.75 -7.04 -17.97
CA THR A 240 -5.67 -7.16 -16.82
C THR A 240 -6.09 -5.77 -16.35
N SER A 241 -7.40 -5.54 -16.26
CA SER A 241 -7.96 -4.22 -15.94
C SER A 241 -7.55 -3.72 -14.56
N ALA A 242 -7.51 -2.39 -14.41
CA ALA A 242 -7.23 -1.75 -13.12
C ALA A 242 -8.28 -2.11 -12.05
N GLU A 243 -9.53 -2.35 -12.47
CA GLU A 243 -10.62 -2.78 -11.60
C GLU A 243 -10.35 -4.15 -10.96
N VAL A 244 -9.97 -5.15 -11.76
CA VAL A 244 -9.62 -6.49 -11.24
C VAL A 244 -8.47 -6.40 -10.24
N LYS A 245 -7.42 -5.63 -10.57
CA LYS A 245 -6.29 -5.41 -9.65
C LYS A 245 -6.72 -4.70 -8.38
N SER A 246 -7.64 -3.74 -8.46
CA SER A 246 -8.20 -3.02 -7.31
C SER A 246 -9.00 -3.96 -6.40
N ILE A 247 -9.84 -4.84 -6.96
CA ILE A 247 -10.60 -5.84 -6.22
C ILE A 247 -9.65 -6.76 -5.44
N ILE A 248 -8.63 -7.30 -6.11
CA ILE A 248 -7.64 -8.18 -5.49
C ILE A 248 -6.86 -7.46 -4.39
N LYS A 249 -6.41 -6.22 -4.65
CA LYS A 249 -5.68 -5.40 -3.68
C LYS A 249 -6.53 -5.10 -2.44
N LYS A 250 -7.79 -4.67 -2.63
CA LYS A 250 -8.72 -4.41 -1.52
C LYS A 250 -8.94 -5.64 -0.67
N TYR A 251 -9.10 -6.81 -1.29
CA TYR A 251 -9.19 -8.08 -0.58
C TYR A 251 -7.91 -8.39 0.22
N ILE A 252 -6.73 -8.27 -0.39
CA ILE A 252 -5.44 -8.48 0.28
C ILE A 252 -5.35 -7.62 1.54
N PHE A 253 -5.59 -6.30 1.43
CA PHE A 253 -5.52 -5.41 2.58
C PHE A 253 -6.60 -5.71 3.64
N LYS A 254 -7.83 -6.02 3.22
CA LYS A 254 -8.91 -6.39 4.15
C LYS A 254 -8.51 -7.60 5.01
N VAL A 255 -7.93 -8.61 4.38
CA VAL A 255 -7.50 -9.83 5.07
C VAL A 255 -6.33 -9.54 5.99
N LEU A 256 -5.31 -8.82 5.51
CA LEU A 256 -4.16 -8.44 6.32
C LEU A 256 -4.60 -7.61 7.52
N ASP A 257 -5.42 -6.57 7.33
CA ASP A 257 -5.98 -5.75 8.41
C ASP A 257 -6.71 -6.61 9.45
N SER A 258 -7.51 -7.58 9.00
CA SER A 258 -8.23 -8.50 9.89
C SER A 258 -7.28 -9.41 10.69
N GLN A 259 -6.22 -9.91 10.06
CA GLN A 259 -5.19 -10.72 10.72
C GLN A 259 -4.45 -9.91 11.79
N TYR A 260 -4.05 -8.68 11.48
CA TYR A 260 -3.43 -7.79 12.46
C TYR A 260 -4.39 -7.44 13.58
N LYS A 261 -5.65 -7.12 13.27
CA LYS A 261 -6.67 -6.80 14.26
C LYS A 261 -6.94 -7.94 15.24
N ALA A 262 -7.10 -9.15 14.74
CA ALA A 262 -7.25 -10.33 15.58
C ALA A 262 -6.02 -10.53 16.49
N PHE A 263 -4.82 -10.31 15.93
CA PHE A 263 -3.58 -10.44 16.67
C PHE A 263 -3.51 -9.47 17.88
N TYR A 264 -3.73 -8.17 17.68
CA TYR A 264 -3.58 -7.21 18.79
C TYR A 264 -4.78 -7.13 19.73
N THR A 265 -5.98 -7.52 19.29
CA THR A 265 -7.13 -7.65 20.21
C THR A 265 -6.83 -8.69 21.30
N SER A 266 -5.96 -9.66 21.02
CA SER A 266 -5.51 -10.67 21.99
C SER A 266 -4.30 -10.25 22.83
N ALA A 267 -3.64 -9.13 22.50
CA ALA A 267 -2.44 -8.68 23.18
C ALA A 267 -2.78 -7.89 24.45
N MET A 268 -1.92 -7.99 25.47
CA MET A 268 -2.04 -7.16 26.66
C MET A 268 -1.72 -5.71 26.30
N LYS A 269 -2.66 -4.81 26.59
CA LYS A 269 -2.50 -3.37 26.41
C LYS A 269 -1.34 -2.83 27.24
N ASP A 270 -0.73 -1.76 26.75
CA ASP A 270 0.20 -0.97 27.52
C ASP A 270 -0.53 -0.20 28.64
N MET A 271 -0.08 -0.44 29.87
CA MET A 271 -0.65 0.13 31.09
C MET A 271 0.29 1.17 31.73
N GLU A 272 1.37 1.53 31.04
CA GLU A 272 2.31 2.53 31.52
C GLU A 272 1.66 3.93 31.63
N ASP A 273 1.88 4.58 32.78
CA ASP A 273 1.44 5.94 33.06
C ASP A 273 2.49 6.95 32.58
N TYR A 274 2.25 7.54 31.41
CA TYR A 274 3.18 8.49 30.78
C TYR A 274 3.16 9.90 31.37
N SER A 275 2.27 10.18 32.31
CA SER A 275 2.24 11.47 33.01
C SER A 275 3.47 11.65 33.92
N ARG A 276 4.12 10.55 34.30
CA ARG A 276 5.26 10.53 35.22
C ARG A 276 6.57 10.48 34.46
N LEU A 277 7.48 11.40 34.79
CA LEU A 277 8.86 11.33 34.31
C LEU A 277 9.56 10.10 34.91
N LYS A 278 10.11 9.23 34.06
CA LYS A 278 11.06 8.19 34.50
C LYS A 278 12.49 8.73 34.65
N THR A 279 12.79 9.86 34.01
CA THR A 279 14.10 10.51 34.00
C THR A 279 14.04 11.86 34.72
N SER A 280 15.09 12.22 35.45
CA SER A 280 15.26 13.51 36.15
C SER A 280 15.37 14.73 35.23
N GLU A 281 15.13 14.58 33.93
CA GLU A 281 15.25 15.62 32.92
C GLU A 281 13.90 16.33 32.79
N VAL A 282 13.84 17.56 33.30
CA VAL A 282 12.68 18.44 33.14
C VAL A 282 12.84 19.17 31.80
N PHE A 283 12.04 18.78 30.81
CA PHE A 283 11.93 19.50 29.54
C PHE A 283 10.83 20.54 29.65
N ASP A 284 11.16 21.79 29.32
CA ASP A 284 10.24 22.92 29.41
C ASP A 284 9.38 22.99 28.14
N PHE A 285 8.14 22.51 28.25
CA PHE A 285 7.14 22.62 27.20
C PHE A 285 6.28 23.90 27.34
N ASP A 286 6.48 24.74 28.36
CA ASP A 286 5.52 25.79 28.74
C ASP A 286 5.98 27.24 28.51
N THR A 287 7.14 27.49 27.90
CA THR A 287 7.77 28.82 27.97
C THR A 287 7.23 29.94 27.07
N GLU A 288 6.33 29.68 26.10
CA GLU A 288 5.89 30.74 25.15
C GLU A 288 4.46 31.28 25.32
N SER A 289 3.69 30.81 26.31
CA SER A 289 2.27 31.21 26.45
C SER A 289 2.03 32.51 27.23
N LYS A 290 3.07 33.23 27.67
CA LYS A 290 2.91 34.40 28.57
C LYS A 290 3.48 35.74 28.10
N GLU A 291 4.05 35.82 26.90
CA GLU A 291 4.68 37.08 26.43
C GLU A 291 3.82 37.93 25.48
N GLY A 292 2.64 37.44 25.08
CA GLY A 292 1.70 38.18 24.21
C GLY A 292 0.76 39.17 24.91
N ASP A 293 0.55 39.06 26.22
CA ASP A 293 -0.56 39.74 26.91
C ASP A 293 -0.15 40.91 27.84
N LYS A 294 1.11 41.37 27.79
CA LYS A 294 1.62 42.45 28.66
C LYS A 294 2.00 43.76 27.96
N LYS A 295 1.79 43.91 26.65
CA LYS A 295 2.09 45.18 25.94
C LYS A 295 0.87 46.00 25.50
N ALA A 296 -0.33 45.63 25.92
CA ALA A 296 -1.56 46.38 25.60
C ALA A 296 -2.28 46.81 26.88
N LYS A 297 -1.61 47.55 27.77
CA LYS A 297 -2.25 48.24 28.91
C LYS A 297 -1.31 49.25 29.58
N GLU A 298 -0.79 50.18 28.81
CA GLU A 298 -0.33 51.47 29.36
C GLU A 298 -0.39 52.52 28.26
N ASN A 299 -0.99 53.67 28.61
CA ASN A 299 -1.24 54.87 27.80
C ASN A 299 -2.65 54.98 27.18
N GLY A 300 -3.59 55.37 28.04
CA GLY A 300 -4.81 56.08 27.66
C GLY A 300 -5.16 57.10 28.74
N ASP A 301 -4.75 58.35 28.57
CA ASP A 301 -5.55 59.57 28.78
C ASP A 301 -4.67 60.82 28.69
N VAL A 302 -4.98 61.73 27.76
CA VAL A 302 -5.38 63.14 27.99
C VAL A 302 -5.73 63.80 26.64
N SER A 303 -6.75 64.66 26.74
CA SER A 303 -7.58 65.37 25.76
C SER A 303 -6.94 66.40 24.83
N ALA A 304 -7.58 66.53 23.65
CA ALA A 304 -8.03 67.73 22.90
C ALA A 304 -7.16 69.02 22.88
N GLU A 305 -6.73 69.46 21.69
CA GLU A 305 -7.35 70.52 20.86
C GLU A 305 -6.45 70.90 19.66
N ASP A 306 -7.13 71.18 18.53
CA ASP A 306 -6.84 72.20 17.52
C ASP A 306 -5.79 72.07 16.38
N SER A 307 -6.36 72.18 15.17
CA SER A 307 -5.96 73.03 14.02
C SER A 307 -5.17 72.45 12.83
N LYS A 308 -5.95 72.11 11.78
CA LYS A 308 -5.89 72.55 10.36
C LYS A 308 -4.53 72.86 9.70
N ASN A 309 -4.21 72.13 8.62
CA ASN A 309 -4.11 72.66 7.23
C ASN A 309 -3.80 71.51 6.22
N ILE A 310 -4.66 71.26 5.21
CA ILE A 310 -4.51 71.64 3.77
C ILE A 310 -3.31 70.92 3.09
N LYS A 311 -3.45 70.05 2.06
CA LYS A 311 -3.98 70.29 0.69
C LYS A 311 -4.13 68.97 -0.10
N LYS A 312 -5.07 68.94 -1.05
CA LYS A 312 -5.21 67.99 -2.19
C LYS A 312 -4.09 68.26 -3.22
N ASP A 313 -3.73 67.41 -4.19
CA ASP A 313 -4.43 66.87 -5.37
C ASP A 313 -3.46 65.82 -6.00
N ASP A 314 -3.89 64.63 -6.43
CA ASP A 314 -4.45 64.24 -7.74
C ASP A 314 -3.41 63.61 -8.71
N SER A 315 -3.81 62.47 -9.29
CA SER A 315 -3.38 61.83 -10.54
C SER A 315 -1.90 61.46 -10.77
N GLY A 316 -1.67 60.23 -11.26
CA GLY A 316 -0.43 59.90 -11.98
C GLY A 316 -0.04 58.43 -11.90
N VAL A 317 -0.49 57.64 -12.88
CA VAL A 317 0.01 56.30 -13.18
C VAL A 317 1.44 56.40 -13.71
N GLU A 318 2.37 55.61 -13.16
CA GLU A 318 3.59 55.22 -13.88
C GLU A 318 3.91 53.73 -13.64
N THR A 319 4.11 53.05 -14.77
CA THR A 319 4.67 51.71 -14.99
C THR A 319 6.19 51.68 -14.81
N ILE A 320 6.77 50.47 -14.96
CA ILE A 320 8.19 50.10 -15.21
C ILE A 320 8.87 49.60 -13.90
N GLU A 321 9.59 48.48 -13.79
CA GLU A 321 10.56 47.84 -14.69
C GLU A 321 10.77 46.34 -14.33
N GLU A 322 10.92 45.48 -15.36
CA GLU A 322 11.51 44.13 -15.28
C GLU A 322 13.04 44.23 -15.45
N GLU A 323 13.83 43.64 -14.54
CA GLU A 323 15.27 43.46 -14.75
C GLU A 323 15.59 42.07 -15.33
N LYS A 324 16.37 42.06 -16.42
CA LYS A 324 16.99 40.88 -17.05
C LYS A 324 18.51 40.92 -16.91
N GLN A 325 19.05 39.81 -16.38
CA GLN A 325 20.30 39.10 -16.73
C GLN A 325 21.68 39.82 -16.63
N PRO A 326 22.78 39.05 -16.46
CA PRO A 326 23.46 38.49 -17.63
C PRO A 326 23.90 37.02 -17.51
N SER A 327 24.00 36.42 -18.69
CA SER A 327 24.64 35.14 -19.06
C SER A 327 26.18 35.19 -19.00
N VAL A 328 26.82 34.05 -18.74
CA VAL A 328 28.22 33.77 -19.15
C VAL A 328 28.31 32.35 -19.72
N VAL A 329 28.84 32.27 -20.94
CA VAL A 329 29.41 31.10 -21.65
C VAL A 329 30.93 31.35 -21.60
N GLU A 330 31.84 30.39 -21.34
CA GLU A 330 32.38 29.43 -22.32
C GLU A 330 33.58 28.68 -21.70
N LYS A 331 33.74 27.38 -22.02
CA LYS A 331 34.96 26.68 -22.50
C LYS A 331 35.20 25.26 -21.95
N VAL A 332 35.57 24.43 -22.92
CA VAL A 332 35.88 23.00 -22.97
C VAL A 332 37.34 22.77 -22.56
N ASP A 333 37.64 21.62 -21.96
CA ASP A 333 38.87 20.88 -22.25
C ASP A 333 38.68 19.37 -22.00
N GLU A 334 39.13 18.57 -22.98
CA GLU A 334 39.24 17.11 -22.98
C GLU A 334 40.53 16.64 -22.30
N GLU A 335 40.54 15.47 -21.65
CA GLU A 335 41.25 14.26 -22.16
C GLU A 335 41.42 13.14 -21.11
N LYS A 336 41.03 11.93 -21.57
CA LYS A 336 41.76 10.63 -21.55
C LYS A 336 41.58 9.56 -20.45
N LYS A 337 41.24 8.38 -21.01
CA LYS A 337 41.71 6.99 -20.76
C LYS A 337 41.02 6.18 -19.64
N ASP A 338 40.75 4.87 -19.77
CA ASP A 338 41.01 3.86 -20.81
C ASP A 338 40.06 2.65 -20.57
N GLN A 339 39.66 1.99 -21.66
CA GLN A 339 39.47 0.53 -21.90
C GLN A 339 38.52 -0.33 -21.01
N VAL A 340 37.65 -1.12 -21.64
CA VAL A 340 37.93 -2.52 -22.09
C VAL A 340 36.83 -3.01 -23.06
N GLU A 341 37.33 -3.70 -24.10
CA GLU A 341 36.75 -4.65 -25.07
C GLU A 341 35.41 -5.32 -24.70
N GLY A 342 34.49 -5.69 -25.60
CA GLY A 342 34.60 -6.05 -27.00
C GLY A 342 33.86 -7.39 -27.20
N SER A 343 32.87 -7.43 -28.12
CA SER A 343 32.65 -8.53 -29.09
C SER A 343 31.30 -8.38 -29.78
N GLU A 344 31.40 -8.08 -31.08
CA GLU A 344 30.37 -8.20 -32.10
C GLU A 344 30.06 -9.69 -32.37
N ILE A 345 28.82 -10.00 -32.77
CA ILE A 345 28.56 -11.08 -33.73
C ILE A 345 27.69 -10.52 -34.85
N LYS A 346 28.25 -10.67 -36.06
CA LYS A 346 27.75 -10.26 -37.37
C LYS A 346 26.51 -11.02 -37.82
N GLU A 347 25.68 -10.28 -38.54
CA GLU A 347 24.72 -10.76 -39.52
C GLU A 347 25.43 -11.33 -40.75
N THR A 348 24.98 -12.48 -41.22
CA THR A 348 25.08 -12.91 -42.62
C THR A 348 23.94 -13.89 -42.89
N GLU A 349 23.11 -13.60 -43.89
CA GLU A 349 22.53 -14.62 -44.78
C GLU A 349 22.02 -13.95 -46.07
N THR A 350 22.54 -14.43 -47.19
CA THR A 350 22.08 -14.14 -48.55
C THR A 350 21.68 -15.45 -49.23
N ASP A 351 20.69 -15.30 -50.11
CA ASP A 351 20.37 -16.09 -51.30
C ASP A 351 19.36 -17.26 -51.22
N LYS A 352 18.15 -16.93 -51.71
CA LYS A 352 17.58 -17.35 -53.02
C LYS A 352 16.43 -18.36 -53.06
N ASP A 353 15.43 -17.91 -53.83
CA ASP A 353 14.50 -18.59 -54.75
C ASP A 353 13.42 -19.53 -54.19
N SER A 354 12.15 -19.10 -54.27
CA SER A 354 11.28 -19.29 -55.46
C SER A 354 9.79 -19.11 -55.08
N ASP A 355 9.05 -18.46 -56.00
CA ASP A 355 7.63 -18.59 -56.38
C ASP A 355 6.56 -18.86 -55.28
N ASP A 356 5.41 -18.17 -55.20
CA ASP A 356 4.57 -17.69 -56.28
C ASP A 356 3.54 -16.68 -55.73
N LYS A 357 3.17 -15.70 -56.54
CA LYS A 357 2.06 -14.77 -56.31
C LYS A 357 0.77 -15.41 -56.82
N GLN A 358 -0.29 -15.43 -56.01
CA GLN A 358 -1.61 -15.07 -56.54
C GLN A 358 -2.54 -14.52 -55.47
N SER A 359 -2.93 -13.27 -55.72
CA SER A 359 -3.95 -12.51 -55.04
C SER A 359 -5.35 -12.86 -55.55
N SER A 360 -6.33 -12.75 -54.66
CA SER A 360 -7.67 -12.18 -54.88
C SER A 360 -8.51 -12.68 -56.06
N SER A 361 -9.71 -13.17 -55.78
CA SER A 361 -10.93 -12.33 -55.84
C SER A 361 -12.20 -13.15 -55.70
N GLU A 362 -13.22 -12.45 -55.24
CA GLU A 362 -14.55 -12.88 -54.83
C GLU A 362 -15.35 -13.53 -55.96
N LYS A 363 -16.34 -14.35 -55.57
CA LYS A 363 -17.71 -14.20 -56.09
C LYS A 363 -18.74 -14.83 -55.16
N ASN A 364 -19.68 -13.97 -54.78
CA ASN A 364 -20.96 -14.27 -54.17
C ASN A 364 -21.76 -15.24 -55.06
N ASP A 365 -22.53 -16.13 -54.43
CA ASP A 365 -23.89 -16.39 -54.91
C ASP A 365 -24.80 -16.80 -53.76
N ALA A 366 -25.95 -16.13 -53.73
CA ALA A 366 -27.05 -16.34 -52.81
C ALA A 366 -28.03 -17.36 -53.40
N SER A 367 -28.58 -18.24 -52.56
CA SER A 367 -29.86 -18.92 -52.85
C SER A 367 -30.56 -19.35 -51.55
N THR A 368 -31.53 -18.52 -51.18
CA THR A 368 -32.84 -18.77 -50.57
C THR A 368 -33.41 -20.20 -50.67
N GLU A 369 -33.99 -20.73 -49.58
CA GLU A 369 -35.42 -21.14 -49.43
C GLU A 369 -35.63 -21.95 -48.13
N LYS A 370 -36.42 -21.44 -47.17
CA LYS A 370 -37.86 -21.71 -46.90
C LYS A 370 -38.21 -23.14 -46.47
N ASN A 371 -38.64 -23.30 -45.21
CA ASN A 371 -39.98 -23.77 -44.77
C ASN A 371 -39.99 -23.89 -43.24
N LYS A 372 -40.72 -23.07 -42.46
CA LYS A 372 -42.17 -23.02 -42.16
C LYS A 372 -42.78 -24.31 -41.56
N LYS A 373 -43.10 -24.19 -40.25
CA LYS A 373 -44.41 -24.39 -39.59
C LYS A 373 -44.87 -25.80 -39.16
N ASN A 374 -45.12 -25.96 -37.86
CA ASN A 374 -46.37 -26.41 -37.18
C ASN A 374 -46.06 -26.57 -35.65
N GLU A 375 -46.70 -25.86 -34.70
CA GLU A 375 -48.05 -26.10 -34.07
C GLU A 375 -48.33 -27.59 -33.82
N LYS A 376 -48.81 -28.12 -32.68
CA LYS A 376 -49.58 -27.61 -31.52
C LYS A 376 -49.69 -28.78 -30.50
N VAL A 377 -49.84 -28.43 -29.20
CA VAL A 377 -50.79 -28.99 -28.19
C VAL A 377 -50.83 -30.49 -27.89
N ALA A 378 -50.65 -30.87 -26.62
CA ALA A 378 -51.71 -31.49 -25.78
C ALA A 378 -51.22 -31.82 -24.37
N GLU A 379 -52.01 -31.38 -23.39
CA GLU A 379 -52.11 -31.90 -22.02
C GLU A 379 -52.47 -33.40 -22.04
N ASN A 380 -52.00 -34.21 -21.08
CA ASN A 380 -52.84 -34.65 -19.94
C ASN A 380 -52.16 -35.67 -19.01
N SER A 381 -52.42 -35.45 -17.72
CA SER A 381 -52.82 -36.41 -16.68
C SER A 381 -51.91 -37.54 -16.18
N SER A 382 -51.75 -37.50 -14.84
CA SER A 382 -51.88 -38.62 -13.87
C SER A 382 -50.75 -39.67 -13.87
N SER A 383 -50.27 -40.22 -12.76
CA SER A 383 -50.79 -40.42 -11.40
C SER A 383 -49.66 -41.03 -10.55
N ASN A 384 -49.71 -40.82 -9.22
CA ASN A 384 -49.48 -41.77 -8.11
C ASN A 384 -48.36 -42.85 -8.23
N ASP A 385 -47.50 -43.15 -7.26
CA ASP A 385 -47.65 -43.38 -5.82
C ASP A 385 -46.25 -43.29 -5.16
N ASN A 386 -46.08 -42.60 -4.02
CA ASN A 386 -46.03 -43.19 -2.68
C ASN A 386 -45.11 -44.41 -2.50
N GLU A 387 -43.93 -44.22 -1.89
CA GLU A 387 -43.40 -45.21 -0.95
C GLU A 387 -42.40 -44.64 0.09
N LYS A 388 -42.90 -44.58 1.33
CA LYS A 388 -42.28 -44.93 2.62
C LYS A 388 -40.88 -44.43 3.00
N LEU A 389 -40.89 -43.49 3.95
CA LEU A 389 -39.96 -43.38 5.07
C LEU A 389 -40.03 -44.62 5.99
N PRO A 390 -38.93 -44.98 6.67
CA PRO A 390 -39.01 -45.61 7.98
C PRO A 390 -38.49 -44.67 9.07
N GLU A 391 -39.36 -44.37 10.02
CA GLU A 391 -39.00 -44.08 11.40
C GLU A 391 -38.41 -45.33 12.06
N ASN A 392 -37.39 -45.15 12.88
CA ASN A 392 -37.12 -46.05 14.00
C ASN A 392 -36.61 -45.23 15.18
N ASP A 393 -37.53 -44.97 16.11
CA ASP A 393 -37.23 -44.75 17.52
C ASP A 393 -36.77 -46.07 18.16
N LYS A 394 -35.72 -46.03 18.98
CA LYS A 394 -35.79 -46.60 20.35
C LYS A 394 -34.61 -46.21 21.24
N LYS A 395 -35.00 -45.93 22.47
CA LYS A 395 -34.25 -45.51 23.65
C LYS A 395 -33.38 -46.62 24.26
N SER A 396 -32.41 -46.13 25.05
CA SER A 396 -31.95 -46.65 26.36
C SER A 396 -31.35 -48.06 26.42
N SER A 397 -30.04 -48.15 26.66
CA SER A 397 -29.44 -48.47 27.97
C SER A 397 -27.94 -48.20 27.93
#